data_AF-A0A3A0C980-F1
#
_entry.id   AF-A0A3A0C980-F1
#
_cell.length_a   1.000
_cell.length_b   1.000
_cell.length_c   1.000
_cell.angle_alpha   90.00
_cell.angle_beta   90.00
_cell.angle_gamma   90.00
#
_symmetry.space_group_name_H-M   'P 1'
#
loop_
_entity.id
_entity.type
_entity.pdbx_description
1 polymer ?
#
loop_
_entity_poly.entity_id
_entity_poly.type
_entity_poly.pdbx_seq_one_letter_code
_entity_poly.pdbx_strand_id
1 'polypeptide(L)'
;MPHAPNPSPDPKIARDLKTLAQFIRIYCRHKHADAEKSVPRIKGFDYAELGIKPPEVCGACARLLAHAFVKRAHCPFKPKPACKHCRSHCYQPAYRQQIREVMRYSGRKLILSGRLDLLFKLIF
;
A
#
# COMPACT_ATOMS: atom_id res chain seq x y z
N MET A 1 -6.18 23.35 -17.87
CA MET A 1 -5.07 23.01 -16.96
C MET A 1 -4.49 21.69 -17.43
N PRO A 2 -3.19 21.59 -17.77
CA PRO A 2 -2.64 20.39 -18.37
C PRO A 2 -2.62 19.26 -17.33
N HIS A 3 -3.35 18.19 -17.62
CA HIS A 3 -3.25 16.94 -16.90
C HIS A 3 -1.83 16.40 -17.11
N ALA A 4 -1.04 16.37 -16.04
CA ALA A 4 0.28 15.74 -16.08
C ALA A 4 0.11 14.27 -16.50
N PRO A 5 0.88 13.78 -17.48
CA PRO A 5 0.78 12.40 -17.92
C PRO A 5 1.14 11.50 -16.75
N ASN A 6 0.25 10.54 -16.44
CA ASN A 6 0.54 9.46 -15.50
C ASN A 6 1.80 8.74 -16.04
N PRO A 7 2.96 8.81 -15.37
CA PRO A 7 4.07 7.95 -15.78
C PRO A 7 3.59 6.53 -15.51
N SER A 8 3.58 5.69 -16.55
CA SER A 8 3.43 4.26 -16.43
C SER A 8 4.24 3.80 -15.20
N PRO A 9 3.61 3.18 -14.19
CA PRO A 9 4.25 3.03 -12.90
C PRO A 9 5.49 2.16 -13.09
N ASP A 10 6.66 2.72 -12.75
CA ASP A 10 7.92 2.00 -12.64
C ASP A 10 7.61 0.59 -12.07
N PRO A 11 8.11 -0.50 -12.69
CA PRO A 11 7.80 -1.87 -12.26
C PRO A 11 8.04 -2.10 -10.76
N LYS A 12 8.95 -1.33 -10.14
CA LYS A 12 9.16 -1.33 -8.69
C LYS A 12 7.98 -0.69 -7.95
N ILE A 13 7.53 0.50 -8.38
CA ILE A 13 6.36 1.19 -7.81
C ILE A 13 5.11 0.30 -7.91
N ALA A 14 4.86 -0.35 -9.05
CA ALA A 14 3.72 -1.25 -9.21
C ALA A 14 3.75 -2.41 -8.20
N ARG A 15 4.92 -3.03 -7.98
CA ARG A 15 5.12 -4.08 -6.96
C ARG A 15 4.85 -3.58 -5.54
N ASP A 16 5.31 -2.38 -5.21
CA ASP A 16 5.06 -1.79 -3.89
C ASP A 16 3.57 -1.49 -3.67
N LEU A 17 2.87 -0.96 -4.67
CA LEU A 17 1.43 -0.69 -4.61
C LEU A 17 0.64 -1.98 -4.38
N LYS A 18 1.01 -3.05 -5.09
CA LYS A 18 0.42 -4.39 -4.90
C LYS A 18 0.63 -4.91 -3.48
N THR A 19 1.84 -4.74 -2.94
CA THR A 19 2.16 -5.11 -1.56
C THR A 19 1.31 -4.35 -0.57
N LEU A 20 1.21 -3.03 -0.72
CA LEU A 20 0.39 -2.17 0.15
C LEU A 20 -1.08 -2.59 0.14
N ALA A 21 -1.67 -2.83 -1.04
CA ALA A 21 -3.04 -3.29 -1.18
C ALA A 21 -3.27 -4.63 -0.47
N GLN A 22 -2.37 -5.60 -0.68
CA GLN A 22 -2.49 -6.91 -0.06
C GLN A 22 -2.37 -6.83 1.47
N PHE A 23 -1.40 -6.06 1.98
CA PHE A 23 -1.14 -5.97 3.41
C PHE A 23 -2.25 -5.24 4.14
N ILE A 24 -2.77 -4.15 3.57
CA ILE A 24 -3.90 -3.42 4.14
C ILE A 24 -5.16 -4.30 4.14
N ARG A 25 -5.38 -5.09 3.08
CA ARG A 25 -6.49 -6.07 3.05
C ARG A 25 -6.39 -7.12 4.16
N ILE A 26 -5.21 -7.71 4.35
CA ILE A 26 -4.98 -8.71 5.42
C ILE A 26 -5.22 -8.08 6.79
N TYR A 27 -4.67 -6.89 7.03
CA TYR A 27 -4.85 -6.17 8.28
C TYR A 27 -6.33 -5.87 8.53
N CYS A 28 -7.02 -5.27 7.55
CA CYS A 28 -8.42 -4.92 7.67
C CYS A 28 -9.30 -6.14 7.96
N ARG A 29 -9.10 -7.25 7.24
CA ARG A 29 -9.88 -8.47 7.42
C ARG A 29 -9.79 -9.02 8.84
N HIS A 30 -8.65 -8.88 9.50
CA HIS A 30 -8.41 -9.47 10.82
C HIS A 30 -8.65 -8.51 11.98
N LYS A 31 -8.26 -7.24 11.82
CA LYS A 31 -8.39 -6.22 12.87
C LYS A 31 -9.75 -5.53 12.85
N HIS A 32 -10.37 -5.45 11.68
CA HIS A 32 -11.69 -4.84 11.47
C HIS A 32 -12.62 -5.87 10.82
N ALA A 33 -12.76 -7.04 11.46
CA ALA A 33 -13.52 -8.15 10.91
C ALA A 33 -14.99 -7.77 10.68
N ASP A 34 -15.57 -7.04 11.64
CA ASP A 34 -16.99 -6.66 11.70
C ASP A 34 -17.31 -5.34 10.98
N ALA A 35 -16.30 -4.64 10.49
CA ALA A 35 -16.51 -3.41 9.75
C ALA A 35 -17.04 -3.70 8.35
N GLU A 36 -17.94 -2.84 7.86
CA GLU A 36 -18.41 -2.88 6.48
C GLU A 36 -17.25 -2.66 5.51
N LYS A 37 -17.19 -3.49 4.46
CA LYS A 37 -16.08 -3.50 3.49
C LYS A 37 -16.61 -3.16 2.12
N SER A 38 -15.87 -2.31 1.43
CA SER A 38 -16.13 -1.97 0.04
C SER A 38 -14.82 -1.90 -0.72
N VAL A 39 -14.91 -1.91 -2.05
CA VAL A 39 -13.74 -1.71 -2.91
C VAL A 39 -13.51 -0.20 -3.04
N PRO A 40 -12.39 0.34 -2.50
CA PRO A 40 -12.16 1.77 -2.54
C PRO A 40 -11.68 2.20 -3.92
N ARG A 41 -12.25 3.28 -4.45
CA ARG A 41 -11.77 3.93 -5.68
C ARG A 41 -10.69 4.95 -5.31
N ILE A 42 -9.51 4.84 -5.91
CA ILE A 42 -8.38 5.75 -5.65
C ILE A 42 -8.15 6.58 -6.92
N LYS A 43 -8.31 7.89 -6.81
CA LYS A 43 -8.15 8.79 -7.96
C LYS A 43 -6.75 8.65 -8.57
N GLY A 44 -6.68 8.41 -9.88
CA GLY A 44 -5.43 8.28 -10.63
C GLY A 44 -4.80 6.88 -10.59
N PHE A 45 -5.46 5.90 -9.96
CA PHE A 45 -5.00 4.51 -9.93
C PHE A 45 -6.14 3.57 -10.31
N ASP A 46 -5.88 2.72 -11.29
CA ASP A 46 -6.76 1.62 -11.66
C ASP A 46 -6.14 0.28 -11.22
N TYR A 47 -6.94 -0.56 -10.56
CA TYR A 47 -6.44 -1.85 -10.04
C TYR A 47 -6.10 -2.84 -11.16
N ALA A 48 -6.86 -2.83 -12.26
CA ALA A 48 -6.62 -3.69 -13.42
C ALA A 48 -5.33 -3.28 -14.14
N GLU A 49 -5.11 -1.99 -14.36
CA GLU A 49 -3.85 -1.48 -14.94
C GLU A 49 -2.63 -1.83 -14.08
N LEU A 50 -2.80 -1.89 -12.76
CA LEU A 50 -1.74 -2.27 -11.82
C LEU A 50 -1.57 -3.80 -11.65
N GLY A 51 -2.44 -4.61 -12.25
CA GLY A 51 -2.45 -6.07 -12.06
C GLY A 51 -2.70 -6.49 -10.60
N ILE A 52 -3.53 -5.70 -9.89
CA ILE A 52 -3.91 -5.88 -8.48
C ILE A 52 -5.36 -6.34 -8.44
N LYS A 53 -5.67 -7.40 -7.68
CA LYS A 53 -7.07 -7.73 -7.37
C LYS A 53 -7.62 -6.64 -6.43
N PRO A 54 -8.77 -6.01 -6.73
CA PRO A 54 -9.30 -4.92 -5.92
C PRO A 54 -9.45 -5.34 -4.44
N PRO A 55 -8.86 -4.60 -3.48
CA PRO A 55 -8.93 -4.95 -2.08
C PRO A 55 -10.24 -4.48 -1.46
N GLU A 56 -11.03 -5.41 -0.92
CA GLU A 56 -12.18 -5.07 -0.07
C GLU A 56 -11.71 -4.71 1.34
N VAL A 57 -11.96 -3.47 1.75
CA VAL A 57 -11.51 -2.92 3.03
C VAL A 57 -12.54 -1.96 3.61
N CYS A 58 -12.48 -1.69 4.92
CA CYS A 58 -13.34 -0.71 5.56
C CYS A 58 -12.94 0.73 5.22
N GLY A 59 -13.82 1.70 5.51
CA GLY A 59 -13.58 3.12 5.21
C GLY A 59 -12.29 3.71 5.83
N ALA A 60 -11.86 3.22 7.00
CA ALA A 60 -10.58 3.64 7.59
C ALA A 60 -9.38 3.11 6.78
N CYS A 61 -9.39 1.82 6.44
CA CYS A 61 -8.35 1.19 5.65
C CYS A 61 -8.32 1.70 4.19
N ALA A 62 -9.47 2.06 3.63
CA ALA A 62 -9.58 2.73 2.32
C ALA A 62 -8.82 4.06 2.29
N ARG A 63 -9.01 4.91 3.32
CA ARG A 63 -8.29 6.18 3.44
C ARG A 63 -6.78 5.98 3.59
N LEU A 64 -6.37 5.00 4.39
CA LEU A 64 -4.95 4.64 4.53
C LEU A 64 -4.36 4.15 3.19
N LEU A 65 -5.08 3.31 2.46
CA LEU A 65 -4.67 2.78 1.16
C LEU A 65 -4.49 3.90 0.13
N ALA A 66 -5.48 4.78 -0.01
CA ALA A 66 -5.41 5.92 -0.92
C ALA A 66 -4.22 6.83 -0.59
N HIS A 67 -4.00 7.13 0.69
CA HIS A 67 -2.86 7.94 1.12
C HIS A 67 -1.53 7.25 0.80
N ALA A 68 -1.41 5.95 1.07
CA ALA A 68 -0.21 5.16 0.78
C ALA A 68 0.10 5.10 -0.72
N PHE A 69 -0.93 4.94 -1.57
CA PHE A 69 -0.80 4.88 -3.03
C PHE A 69 -0.24 6.20 -3.60
N VAL A 70 -0.87 7.32 -3.26
CA VAL A 70 -0.43 8.64 -3.71
C VAL A 70 1.01 8.91 -3.29
N LYS A 71 1.35 8.65 -2.03
CA LYS A 71 2.71 8.87 -1.49
C LYS A 71 3.74 7.88 -2.05
N ARG A 72 3.33 6.68 -2.46
CA ARG A 72 4.24 5.75 -3.13
C ARG A 72 4.59 6.26 -4.52
N ALA A 73 3.58 6.62 -5.31
CA ALA A 73 3.72 7.05 -6.71
C ALA A 73 4.39 8.42 -6.87
N HIS A 74 4.02 9.42 -6.07
CA HIS A 74 4.48 10.80 -6.23
C HIS A 74 5.72 11.13 -5.38
N CYS A 75 6.61 10.16 -5.16
CA CYS A 75 7.79 10.41 -4.34
C CYS A 75 8.84 11.19 -5.14
N PRO A 76 9.34 12.34 -4.62
CA PRO A 76 10.31 13.14 -5.36
C PRO A 76 11.72 12.55 -5.37
N PHE A 77 12.03 11.60 -4.48
CA PHE A 77 13.37 11.01 -4.36
C PHE A 77 13.60 9.86 -5.35
N LYS A 78 14.70 9.91 -6.11
CA LYS A 78 15.21 8.82 -6.96
C LYS A 78 16.71 8.59 -6.68
N PRO A 79 17.15 7.42 -6.14
CA PRO A 79 16.34 6.29 -5.73
C PRO A 79 15.53 6.60 -4.45
N LYS A 80 14.30 6.08 -4.38
CA LYS A 80 13.42 6.29 -3.23
C LYS A 80 13.97 5.56 -1.99
N PRO A 81 14.32 6.26 -0.90
CA PRO A 81 14.69 5.60 0.34
C PRO A 81 13.48 4.91 0.96
N ALA A 82 13.72 3.88 1.79
CA ALA A 82 12.66 3.34 2.63
C ALA A 82 12.02 4.48 3.45
N CYS A 83 10.69 4.49 3.62
CA CYS A 83 9.99 5.59 4.29
C CYS A 83 10.53 5.87 5.70
N LYS A 84 11.17 4.89 6.36
CA LYS A 84 11.87 5.05 7.65
C LYS A 84 13.12 5.94 7.59
N HIS A 85 13.78 6.03 6.44
CA HIS A 85 15.02 6.80 6.21
C HIS A 85 14.78 8.07 5.35
N CYS A 86 13.53 8.47 5.10
CA CYS A 86 13.22 9.63 4.26
C CYS A 86 13.51 10.94 5.01
N ARG A 87 14.29 11.86 4.43
CA ARG A 87 14.75 13.11 5.07
C ARG A 87 13.63 14.12 5.37
N SER A 88 12.58 14.21 4.54
CA SER A 88 11.53 15.24 4.65
C SER A 88 10.17 14.73 5.16
N HIS A 89 10.12 13.48 5.64
CA HIS A 89 8.93 12.84 6.25
C HIS A 89 7.57 13.35 5.71
N CYS A 90 7.30 13.15 4.41
CA CYS A 90 6.10 13.67 3.73
C CYS A 90 4.76 13.03 4.16
N TYR A 91 4.78 12.24 5.22
CA TYR A 91 3.71 11.37 5.70
C TYR A 91 3.26 11.90 7.06
N GLN A 92 1.97 12.17 7.22
CA GLN A 92 1.46 12.59 8.53
C GLN A 92 1.78 11.51 9.59
N PRO A 93 2.18 11.89 10.82
CA PRO A 93 2.63 10.94 11.83
C PRO A 93 1.61 9.83 12.13
N ALA A 94 0.32 10.18 12.17
CA ALA A 94 -0.78 9.24 12.42
C ALA A 94 -0.85 8.13 11.36
N TYR A 95 -0.92 8.49 10.08
CA TYR A 95 -0.89 7.50 9.01
C TYR A 95 0.39 6.67 9.07
N ARG A 96 1.53 7.27 9.45
CA ARG A 96 2.83 6.58 9.50
C ARG A 96 2.84 5.45 10.52
N GLN A 97 2.23 5.69 11.66
CA GLN A 97 2.05 4.67 12.69
C GLN A 97 1.12 3.56 12.19
N GLN A 98 -0.01 3.93 11.59
CA GLN A 98 -0.96 2.97 11.02
C GLN A 98 -0.30 2.08 9.96
N ILE A 99 0.44 2.64 9.00
CA ILE A 99 1.06 1.83 7.94
C ILE A 99 2.18 0.94 8.50
N ARG A 100 2.93 1.38 9.51
CA ARG A 100 3.92 0.53 10.19
C ARG A 100 3.26 -0.64 10.90
N GLU A 101 2.13 -0.39 11.57
CA GLU A 101 1.35 -1.42 12.23
C GLU A 101 0.83 -2.44 11.21
N VAL A 102 0.24 -1.97 10.10
CA VAL A 102 -0.19 -2.83 8.98
C VAL A 102 0.97 -3.67 8.46
N MET A 103 2.13 -3.06 8.20
CA MET A 103 3.31 -3.77 7.69
C MET A 103 3.77 -4.85 8.67
N ARG A 104 3.87 -4.52 9.97
CA ARG A 104 4.30 -5.45 11.02
C ARG A 104 3.31 -6.60 11.20
N TYR A 105 2.02 -6.30 11.26
CA TYR A 105 0.98 -7.30 11.47
C TYR A 105 0.85 -8.24 10.27
N SER A 106 0.66 -7.68 9.07
CA SER A 106 0.43 -8.46 7.86
C SER A 106 1.67 -9.24 7.44
N GLY A 107 2.87 -8.66 7.62
CA GLY A 107 4.14 -9.36 7.41
C GLY A 107 4.27 -10.58 8.33
N ARG A 108 4.05 -10.41 9.64
CA ARG A 108 4.10 -11.52 10.60
C ARG A 108 3.05 -12.59 10.29
N LYS A 109 1.85 -12.21 9.86
CA LYS A 109 0.82 -13.17 9.46
C LYS A 109 1.20 -13.97 8.21
N LEU A 110 1.82 -13.34 7.22
CA LEU A 110 2.31 -14.02 6.01
C LEU A 110 3.42 -15.03 6.34
N ILE A 111 4.34 -14.68 7.25
CA ILE A 111 5.38 -15.59 7.76
C ILE A 111 4.72 -16.80 8.42
N LEU A 112 3.78 -16.57 9.34
CA LEU A 112 3.12 -17.63 10.11
C LEU A 112 2.21 -18.53 9.26
N SER A 113 1.74 -18.07 8.10
CA SER A 113 0.91 -18.87 7.19
C SER A 113 1.73 -19.72 6.20
N GLY A 114 3.04 -19.87 6.41
CA GLY A 114 3.91 -20.74 5.59
C GLY A 114 4.15 -20.25 4.16
N ARG A 115 3.70 -19.05 3.79
CA ARG A 115 3.89 -18.48 2.44
C ARG A 115 5.16 -17.64 2.36
N LEU A 116 6.27 -18.22 2.81
CA LEU A 116 7.59 -17.59 2.82
C LEU A 116 8.02 -17.17 1.41
N ASP A 117 7.64 -17.92 0.36
CA ASP A 117 7.88 -17.57 -1.04
C ASP A 117 7.36 -16.18 -1.44
N LEU A 118 6.21 -15.77 -0.89
CA LEU A 118 5.66 -14.45 -1.18
C LEU A 118 6.45 -13.34 -0.49
N LEU A 119 7.07 -13.60 0.66
CA LEU A 119 7.92 -12.63 1.34
C LEU A 119 9.24 -12.42 0.60
N PHE A 120 9.88 -13.49 0.14
CA PHE A 120 11.13 -13.37 -0.62
C PHE A 120 10.94 -12.67 -1.96
N LYS A 121 9.87 -12.96 -2.71
CA LYS A 121 9.52 -12.23 -3.96
C LYS A 121 9.13 -10.76 -3.78
N LEU A 122 8.77 -10.33 -2.56
CA LEU A 122 8.32 -8.96 -2.28
C LEU A 122 9.40 -8.09 -1.61
N ILE A 123 10.44 -8.70 -1.03
CA ILE A 123 11.54 -8.00 -0.33
C ILE A 123 12.82 -7.91 -1.19
N PHE A 124 13.06 -8.90 -2.07
CA PHE A 124 14.17 -8.94 -3.04
C PHE A 124 13.68 -8.63 -4.45
#